data_AF-A0A502XIR9-F1
#
_entry.id   AF-A0A502XIR9-F1
#
_cell.length_a   1.000
_cell.length_b   1.000
_cell.length_c   1.000
_cell.angle_alpha   90.00
_cell.angle_beta   90.00
_cell.angle_gamma   90.00
#
_symmetry.space_group_name_H-M   'P 1'
#
loop_
_entity.id
_entity.type
_entity.pdbx_description
1 polymer ?
#
loop_
_entity_poly.entity_id
_entity_poly.type
_entity_poly.pdbx_seq_one_letter_code
_entity_poly.pdbx_strand_id
1 'polypeptide(L)'
;MESSMSRLERQSFLGADSENILRHATVGIVGAGGGGSHIVQQFAHMGIGGYVIADPDFIEDTNTNRLIGGTLDDVAVARPKIDIAARMIRGLQPDARLRLVPGKWQDAADDFKQCDIIVGAVDSFKDREELERFARRHLIPYVDIGMDVHAIGEAGFLVSGQIILSMPGEPCLRCCGFITDEQLKQEAQRYGMAGSRPQVVWSNGVLASTAVAIVTQILTPWFKGPPDFVFLDYDGNRGSVTRNKRMALLRGCACTHHPMDETGDPLFDIRSQTFHPHPEAPEPAGPSTPPHWWTRIWHWLWGA
;
A
#
# COMPACT_ATOMS: atom_id res chain seq x y z
N MET A 1 -27.93 24.61 -24.21
CA MET A 1 -26.62 24.23 -23.66
C MET A 1 -26.72 22.74 -23.42
N GLU A 2 -26.28 21.92 -24.39
CA GLU A 2 -26.23 20.47 -24.20
C GLU A 2 -25.37 20.22 -22.97
N SER A 3 -25.98 19.68 -21.92
CA SER A 3 -25.25 19.13 -20.78
C SER A 3 -24.39 18.02 -21.35
N SER A 4 -23.12 18.31 -21.64
CA SER A 4 -22.13 17.30 -21.98
C SER A 4 -22.17 16.24 -20.89
N MET A 5 -22.71 15.07 -21.21
CA MET A 5 -22.76 13.94 -20.28
C MET A 5 -21.33 13.68 -19.78
N SER A 6 -21.15 13.67 -18.45
CA SER A 6 -19.87 13.29 -17.83
C SER A 6 -19.52 11.89 -18.32
N ARG A 7 -18.25 11.64 -18.66
CA ARG A 7 -17.80 10.29 -19.06
C ARG A 7 -18.08 9.22 -17.99
N LEU A 8 -18.36 9.65 -16.75
CA LEU A 8 -18.62 8.83 -15.58
C LEU A 8 -20.12 8.65 -15.29
N GLU A 9 -21.03 9.15 -16.12
CA GLU A 9 -22.49 9.06 -15.87
C GLU A 9 -22.97 7.60 -15.68
N ARG A 10 -22.35 6.65 -16.39
CA ARG A 10 -22.69 5.21 -16.32
C ARG A 10 -22.28 4.52 -15.02
N GLN A 11 -21.55 5.21 -14.13
CA GLN A 11 -21.26 4.76 -12.77
C GLN A 11 -21.99 5.59 -11.70
N SER A 12 -23.06 6.31 -12.07
CA SER A 12 -23.89 7.10 -11.12
C SER A 12 -24.47 6.29 -9.97
N PHE A 13 -24.58 4.96 -10.11
CA PHE A 13 -24.99 4.06 -9.02
C PHE A 13 -24.01 4.05 -7.83
N LEU A 14 -22.78 4.58 -8.01
CA LEU A 14 -21.82 4.76 -6.93
C LEU A 14 -22.28 5.78 -5.87
N GLY A 15 -23.36 6.50 -6.17
CA GLY A 15 -24.11 7.35 -5.26
C GLY A 15 -23.86 8.83 -5.52
N ALA A 16 -24.64 9.66 -4.82
CA ALA A 16 -24.57 11.11 -4.95
C ALA A 16 -23.17 11.62 -4.58
N ASP A 17 -22.67 12.59 -5.34
CA ASP A 17 -21.34 13.20 -5.17
C ASP A 17 -20.14 12.25 -5.37
N SER A 18 -20.35 10.99 -5.79
CA SER A 18 -19.27 10.02 -6.00
C SER A 18 -18.19 10.50 -6.98
N GLU A 19 -18.56 11.17 -8.07
CA GLU A 19 -17.58 11.76 -9.01
C GLU A 19 -16.69 12.82 -8.35
N ASN A 20 -17.25 13.63 -7.45
CA ASN A 20 -16.50 14.65 -6.72
C ASN A 20 -15.57 14.01 -5.68
N ILE A 21 -16.06 12.99 -4.95
CA ILE A 21 -15.26 12.22 -4.00
C ILE A 21 -14.06 11.59 -4.71
N LEU A 22 -14.29 10.85 -5.81
CA LEU A 22 -13.23 10.17 -6.57
C LEU A 22 -12.23 11.18 -7.14
N ARG A 23 -12.69 12.34 -7.64
CA ARG A 23 -11.83 13.41 -8.16
C ARG A 23 -10.87 13.99 -7.10
N HIS A 24 -11.31 14.06 -5.85
CA HIS A 24 -10.49 14.60 -4.76
C HIS A 24 -9.65 13.52 -4.07
N ALA A 25 -10.06 12.26 -4.14
CA ALA A 25 -9.33 11.13 -3.60
C ALA A 25 -7.92 11.00 -4.19
N THR A 26 -6.98 10.59 -3.34
CA THR A 26 -5.59 10.28 -3.66
C THR A 26 -5.28 8.84 -3.21
N VAL A 27 -4.93 7.99 -4.18
CA VAL A 27 -4.60 6.58 -3.91
C VAL A 27 -3.09 6.36 -3.95
N GLY A 28 -2.57 5.64 -2.96
CA GLY A 28 -1.20 5.12 -2.95
C GLY A 28 -1.13 3.74 -3.59
N ILE A 29 -0.23 3.52 -4.53
CA ILE A 29 -0.04 2.23 -5.21
C ILE A 29 1.43 1.84 -5.08
N VAL A 30 1.68 0.68 -4.46
CA VAL A 30 3.04 0.13 -4.32
C VAL A 30 3.13 -1.16 -5.12
N GLY A 31 3.95 -1.11 -6.17
CA GLY A 31 4.00 -2.12 -7.23
C GLY A 31 3.06 -1.76 -8.39
N ALA A 32 3.63 -1.52 -9.56
CA ALA A 32 2.96 -1.23 -10.83
C ALA A 32 3.12 -2.39 -11.85
N GLY A 33 3.43 -3.60 -11.35
CA GLY A 33 3.52 -4.83 -12.12
C GLY A 33 2.16 -5.44 -12.51
N GLY A 34 2.04 -6.77 -12.47
CA GLY A 34 0.84 -7.49 -12.90
C GLY A 34 -0.45 -6.97 -12.26
N GLY A 35 -0.62 -7.16 -10.94
CA GLY A 35 -1.81 -6.67 -10.22
C GLY A 35 -1.92 -5.14 -10.20
N GLY A 36 -0.81 -4.45 -9.93
CA GLY A 36 -0.75 -2.99 -9.84
C GLY A 36 -1.18 -2.26 -11.13
N SER A 37 -0.77 -2.76 -12.30
CA SER A 37 -1.13 -2.18 -13.59
C SER A 37 -2.64 -2.25 -13.87
N HIS A 38 -3.30 -3.33 -13.45
CA HIS A 38 -4.77 -3.44 -13.49
C HIS A 38 -5.43 -2.43 -12.54
N ILE A 39 -4.92 -2.27 -11.32
CA ILE A 39 -5.45 -1.30 -10.34
C ILE A 39 -5.35 0.13 -10.90
N VAL A 40 -4.18 0.50 -11.42
CA VAL A 40 -3.94 1.80 -12.07
C VAL A 40 -4.96 2.05 -13.18
N GLN A 41 -5.11 1.10 -14.11
CA GLN A 41 -6.05 1.22 -15.22
C GLN A 41 -7.48 1.44 -14.72
N GLN A 42 -7.92 0.63 -13.75
CA GLN A 42 -9.28 0.68 -13.25
C GLN A 42 -9.58 1.98 -12.49
N PHE A 43 -8.67 2.44 -11.63
CA PHE A 43 -8.82 3.72 -10.95
C PHE A 43 -8.87 4.90 -11.93
N ALA A 44 -8.07 4.86 -13.01
CA ALA A 44 -8.15 5.86 -14.09
C ALA A 44 -9.49 5.80 -14.83
N HIS A 45 -10.08 4.62 -15.06
CA HIS A 45 -11.42 4.55 -15.63
C HIS A 45 -12.49 5.10 -14.69
N MET A 46 -12.33 4.89 -13.38
CA MET A 46 -13.26 5.34 -12.35
C MET A 46 -13.23 6.84 -12.06
N GLY A 47 -12.18 7.56 -12.44
CA GLY A 47 -12.10 9.00 -12.20
C GLY A 47 -11.35 9.41 -10.93
N ILE A 48 -10.52 8.52 -10.35
CA ILE A 48 -9.68 8.87 -9.19
C ILE A 48 -8.73 10.01 -9.56
N GLY A 49 -8.74 11.12 -8.83
CA GLY A 49 -8.00 12.32 -9.27
C GLY A 49 -6.54 12.40 -8.84
N GLY A 50 -6.12 11.66 -7.81
CA GLY A 50 -4.76 11.70 -7.26
C GLY A 50 -4.12 10.33 -7.14
N TYR A 51 -2.82 10.25 -7.44
CA TYR A 51 -2.04 9.02 -7.40
C TYR A 51 -0.63 9.26 -6.85
N VAL A 52 -0.21 8.41 -5.92
CA VAL A 52 1.18 8.24 -5.51
C VAL A 52 1.59 6.82 -5.89
N ILE A 53 2.49 6.67 -6.85
CA ILE A 53 2.85 5.35 -7.42
C ILE A 53 4.34 5.11 -7.22
N ALA A 54 4.68 4.03 -6.53
CA ALA A 54 6.06 3.58 -6.33
C ALA A 54 6.28 2.21 -6.94
N ASP A 55 7.25 2.13 -7.83
CA ASP A 55 7.77 0.89 -8.40
C ASP A 55 9.21 1.16 -8.88
N PRO A 56 10.21 0.37 -8.44
CA PRO A 56 11.61 0.56 -8.83
C PRO A 56 11.95 -0.04 -10.20
N ASP A 57 11.06 -0.85 -10.79
CA ASP A 57 11.38 -1.68 -11.93
C ASP A 57 11.10 -1.01 -13.28
N PHE A 58 11.78 -1.54 -14.28
CA PHE A 58 11.52 -1.28 -15.69
C PHE A 58 10.73 -2.44 -16.29
N ILE A 59 10.03 -2.21 -17.39
CA ILE A 59 9.34 -3.30 -18.09
C ILE A 59 10.36 -4.23 -18.75
N GLU A 60 10.12 -5.54 -18.60
CA GLU A 60 10.85 -6.60 -19.30
C GLU A 60 9.93 -7.38 -20.24
N ASP A 61 10.50 -8.10 -21.21
CA ASP A 61 9.75 -8.95 -22.14
C ASP A 61 8.84 -9.95 -21.40
N THR A 62 9.34 -10.55 -20.31
CA THR A 62 8.59 -11.48 -19.46
C THR A 62 7.40 -10.85 -18.74
N ASN A 63 7.29 -9.51 -18.74
CA ASN A 63 6.20 -8.78 -18.10
C ASN A 63 5.04 -8.50 -19.07
N THR A 64 5.29 -8.54 -20.39
CA THR A 64 4.31 -8.18 -21.43
C THR A 64 3.06 -9.07 -21.42
N ASN A 65 3.15 -10.26 -20.84
CA ASN A 65 2.03 -11.18 -20.70
C ASN A 65 0.98 -10.75 -19.66
N ARG A 66 1.27 -9.75 -18.82
CA ARG A 66 0.42 -9.35 -17.68
C ARG A 66 0.47 -7.88 -17.27
N LEU A 67 1.44 -7.11 -17.75
CA LEU A 67 1.55 -5.68 -17.44
C LEU A 67 0.63 -4.88 -18.35
N ILE A 68 -0.48 -4.41 -17.79
CA ILE A 68 -1.48 -3.65 -18.53
C ILE A 68 -0.92 -2.30 -18.97
N GLY A 69 -1.05 -2.02 -20.27
CA GLY A 69 -0.60 -0.78 -20.91
C GLY A 69 0.86 -0.82 -21.37
N GLY A 70 1.63 -1.86 -21.02
CA GLY A 70 2.99 -2.06 -21.53
C GLY A 70 2.99 -2.62 -22.94
N THR A 71 3.95 -2.16 -23.77
CA THR A 71 4.10 -2.61 -25.16
C THR A 71 5.54 -3.08 -25.43
N LEU A 72 5.74 -3.74 -26.57
CA LEU A 72 7.08 -4.13 -27.03
C LEU A 72 7.99 -2.92 -27.26
N ASP A 73 7.42 -1.76 -27.64
CA ASP A 73 8.18 -0.52 -27.78
C ASP A 73 8.71 -0.02 -26.43
N ASP A 74 7.95 -0.22 -25.35
CA ASP A 74 8.41 0.13 -24.00
C ASP A 74 9.54 -0.79 -23.52
N VAL A 75 9.48 -2.07 -23.89
CA VAL A 75 10.56 -3.03 -23.63
C VAL A 75 11.83 -2.61 -24.37
N ALA A 76 11.71 -2.22 -25.64
CA ALA A 76 12.85 -1.81 -26.46
C ALA A 76 13.64 -0.62 -25.88
N VAL A 77 12.98 0.25 -25.11
CA VAL A 77 13.61 1.41 -24.46
C VAL A 77 13.80 1.24 -22.95
N ALA A 78 13.53 0.05 -22.39
CA ALA A 78 13.51 -0.22 -20.96
C ALA A 78 12.75 0.87 -20.20
N ARG A 79 11.46 1.05 -20.50
CA ARG A 79 10.64 2.09 -19.86
C ARG A 79 10.35 1.77 -18.39
N PRO A 80 10.43 2.73 -17.46
CA PRO A 80 9.95 2.54 -16.09
C PRO A 80 8.48 2.12 -16.06
N LYS A 81 8.12 1.16 -15.20
CA LYS A 81 6.71 0.71 -15.10
C LYS A 81 5.78 1.85 -14.68
N ILE A 82 6.26 2.76 -13.83
CA ILE A 82 5.49 3.95 -13.40
C ILE A 82 5.20 4.93 -14.54
N ASP A 83 6.03 4.99 -15.57
CA ASP A 83 5.78 5.85 -16.74
C ASP A 83 4.67 5.27 -17.63
N ILE A 84 4.59 3.94 -17.70
CA ILE A 84 3.49 3.24 -18.37
C ILE A 84 2.18 3.49 -17.62
N ALA A 85 2.20 3.40 -16.28
CA ALA A 85 1.08 3.74 -15.43
C ALA A 85 0.63 5.20 -15.65
N ALA A 86 1.57 6.15 -15.68
CA ALA A 86 1.29 7.56 -15.93
C ALA A 86 0.67 7.78 -17.31
N ARG A 87 1.17 7.11 -18.36
CA ARG A 87 0.61 7.16 -19.71
C ARG A 87 -0.84 6.66 -19.74
N MET A 88 -1.13 5.55 -19.05
CA MET A 88 -2.48 5.01 -18.94
C MET A 88 -3.43 5.99 -18.23
N ILE A 89 -3.01 6.57 -17.11
CA ILE A 89 -3.82 7.52 -16.35
C ILE A 89 -4.07 8.78 -17.17
N ARG A 90 -3.02 9.42 -17.71
CA ARG A 90 -3.12 10.66 -18.49
C ARG A 90 -3.94 10.49 -19.76
N GLY A 91 -3.98 9.29 -20.35
CA GLY A 91 -4.83 8.96 -21.49
C GLY A 91 -6.33 9.08 -21.20
N LEU A 92 -6.74 8.94 -19.93
CA LEU A 92 -8.14 9.06 -19.49
C LEU A 92 -8.40 10.34 -18.68
N GLN A 93 -7.38 10.84 -17.99
CA GLN A 93 -7.43 11.98 -17.07
C GLN A 93 -6.18 12.86 -17.25
N PRO A 94 -6.20 13.79 -18.22
CA PRO A 94 -5.05 14.67 -18.50
C PRO A 94 -4.58 15.49 -17.30
N ASP A 95 -5.52 15.85 -16.40
CA ASP A 95 -5.30 16.68 -15.23
C ASP A 95 -5.11 15.89 -13.92
N ALA A 96 -4.92 14.57 -13.99
CA ALA A 96 -4.67 13.76 -12.80
C ALA A 96 -3.40 14.22 -12.07
N ARG A 97 -3.48 14.30 -10.74
CA ARG A 97 -2.35 14.62 -9.86
C ARG A 97 -1.51 13.36 -9.69
N LEU A 98 -0.29 13.36 -10.23
CA LEU A 98 0.61 12.21 -10.22
C LEU A 98 1.89 12.50 -9.46
N ARG A 99 2.20 11.67 -8.46
CA ARG A 99 3.51 11.56 -7.84
C ARG A 99 4.10 10.20 -8.20
N LEU A 100 5.11 10.20 -9.06
CA LEU A 100 5.77 8.98 -9.54
C LEU A 100 7.10 8.79 -8.81
N VAL A 101 7.32 7.62 -8.22
CA VAL A 101 8.49 7.29 -7.40
C VAL A 101 9.23 6.12 -8.06
N PRO A 102 10.27 6.38 -8.88
CA PRO A 102 11.08 5.34 -9.53
C PRO A 102 12.06 4.71 -8.54
N GLY A 103 11.51 4.03 -7.55
CA GLY A 103 12.27 3.56 -6.41
C GLY A 103 11.41 2.91 -5.34
N LYS A 104 11.97 2.89 -4.14
CA LYS A 104 11.30 2.33 -2.97
C LYS A 104 10.19 3.28 -2.52
N TRP A 105 9.04 2.74 -2.12
CA TRP A 105 7.92 3.56 -1.65
C TRP A 105 8.29 4.39 -0.41
N GLN A 106 9.24 3.88 0.40
CA GLN A 106 9.80 4.53 1.57
C GLN A 106 10.46 5.88 1.23
N ASP A 107 10.97 6.06 0.00
CA ASP A 107 11.59 7.32 -0.46
C ASP A 107 10.55 8.44 -0.64
N ALA A 108 9.26 8.09 -0.63
CA ALA A 108 8.13 8.99 -0.73
C ALA A 108 7.15 8.80 0.44
N ALA A 109 7.64 8.38 1.61
CA ALA A 109 6.80 8.12 2.78
C ALA A 109 5.88 9.30 3.12
N ASP A 110 6.35 10.55 2.98
CA ASP A 110 5.52 11.74 3.24
C ASP A 110 4.39 11.92 2.21
N ASP A 111 4.60 11.53 0.95
CA ASP A 111 3.55 11.52 -0.07
C ASP A 111 2.51 10.44 0.26
N PHE A 112 2.95 9.23 0.66
CA PHE A 112 2.05 8.13 1.03
C PHE A 112 1.22 8.41 2.29
N LYS A 113 1.70 9.27 3.21
CA LYS A 113 0.91 9.73 4.37
C LYS A 113 -0.32 10.54 3.98
N GLN A 114 -0.34 11.10 2.76
CA GLN A 114 -1.42 11.94 2.26
C GLN A 114 -2.47 11.17 1.45
N CYS A 115 -2.27 9.86 1.28
CA CYS A 115 -3.21 9.02 0.55
C CYS A 115 -4.43 8.68 1.41
N ASP A 116 -5.61 8.70 0.81
CA ASP A 116 -6.85 8.26 1.43
C ASP A 116 -6.88 6.74 1.60
N ILE A 117 -6.14 6.01 0.77
CA ILE A 117 -6.00 4.56 0.79
C ILE A 117 -4.71 4.13 0.11
N ILE A 118 -4.10 3.05 0.61
CA ILE A 118 -2.92 2.43 -0.01
C ILE A 118 -3.30 1.04 -0.53
N VAL A 119 -2.87 0.72 -1.74
CA VAL A 119 -3.02 -0.60 -2.35
C VAL A 119 -1.62 -1.18 -2.62
N GLY A 120 -1.33 -2.31 -1.98
CA GLY A 120 -0.10 -3.05 -2.15
C GLY A 120 -0.26 -4.19 -3.14
N ALA A 121 0.54 -4.18 -4.20
CA ALA A 121 0.69 -5.27 -5.16
C ALA A 121 2.14 -5.73 -5.21
N VAL A 122 2.70 -6.00 -4.01
CA VAL A 122 4.11 -6.36 -3.80
C VAL A 122 4.30 -7.88 -3.70
N ASP A 123 5.51 -8.32 -3.99
CA ASP A 123 5.85 -9.75 -4.10
C ASP A 123 6.45 -10.34 -2.82
N SER A 124 6.83 -9.53 -1.82
CA SER A 124 7.51 -10.00 -0.60
C SER A 124 6.64 -9.83 0.65
N PHE A 125 6.71 -10.79 1.57
CA PHE A 125 6.08 -10.69 2.89
C PHE A 125 6.67 -9.53 3.70
N LYS A 126 7.97 -9.24 3.52
CA LYS A 126 8.63 -8.09 4.14
C LYS A 126 7.98 -6.76 3.71
N ASP A 127 7.81 -6.53 2.42
CA ASP A 127 7.21 -5.28 1.93
C ASP A 127 5.76 -5.15 2.40
N ARG A 128 5.01 -6.26 2.43
CA ARG A 128 3.65 -6.28 3.00
C ARG A 128 3.62 -5.93 4.48
N GLU A 129 4.57 -6.43 5.27
CA GLU A 129 4.68 -6.10 6.69
C GLU A 129 5.04 -4.62 6.90
N GLU A 130 5.96 -4.09 6.10
CA GLU A 130 6.35 -2.69 6.18
C GLU A 130 5.19 -1.76 5.79
N LEU A 131 4.45 -2.08 4.72
CA LEU A 131 3.25 -1.35 4.30
C LEU A 131 2.13 -1.41 5.34
N GLU A 132 1.85 -2.59 5.89
CA GLU A 132 0.86 -2.77 6.95
C GLU A 132 1.19 -1.88 8.15
N ARG A 133 2.44 -1.94 8.64
CA ARG A 133 2.88 -1.13 9.78
C ARG A 133 2.77 0.37 9.49
N PHE A 134 3.14 0.79 8.28
CA PHE A 134 3.07 2.18 7.86
C PHE A 134 1.61 2.68 7.80
N ALA A 135 0.75 1.93 7.11
CA ALA A 135 -0.66 2.26 6.97
C ALA A 135 -1.35 2.35 8.34
N ARG A 136 -1.06 1.40 9.23
CA ARG A 136 -1.57 1.39 10.61
C ARG A 136 -1.12 2.58 11.43
N ARG A 137 0.17 2.95 11.32
CA ARG A 137 0.72 4.10 12.04
C ARG A 137 0.09 5.43 11.61
N HIS A 138 -0.32 5.53 10.35
CA HIS A 138 -0.91 6.74 9.78
C HIS A 138 -2.43 6.65 9.62
N LEU A 139 -3.02 5.56 10.11
CA LEU A 139 -4.46 5.31 10.11
C LEU A 139 -5.07 5.39 8.69
N ILE A 140 -4.31 4.87 7.73
CA ILE A 140 -4.68 4.77 6.33
C ILE A 140 -5.18 3.34 6.05
N PRO A 141 -6.35 3.17 5.42
CA PRO A 141 -6.79 1.87 4.90
C PRO A 141 -5.73 1.24 3.98
N TYR A 142 -5.47 -0.06 4.16
CA TYR A 142 -4.53 -0.81 3.32
C TYR A 142 -5.22 -2.00 2.66
N VAL A 143 -5.11 -2.10 1.33
CA VAL A 143 -5.57 -3.26 0.56
C VAL A 143 -4.37 -3.99 -0.02
N ASP A 144 -4.12 -5.21 0.45
CA ASP A 144 -3.12 -6.12 -0.12
C ASP A 144 -3.76 -7.02 -1.18
N ILE A 145 -3.05 -7.20 -2.30
CA ILE A 145 -3.31 -8.29 -3.24
C ILE A 145 -2.05 -9.07 -3.54
N GLY A 146 -2.24 -10.35 -3.86
CA GLY A 146 -1.16 -11.16 -4.39
C GLY A 146 -1.69 -12.46 -4.98
N MET A 147 -0.86 -13.05 -5.85
CA MET A 147 -1.09 -14.36 -6.41
C MET A 147 0.16 -15.21 -6.31
N ASP A 148 -0.02 -16.52 -6.32
CA ASP A 148 1.05 -17.49 -6.47
C ASP A 148 0.63 -18.61 -7.41
N VAL A 149 1.61 -19.21 -8.07
CA VAL A 149 1.42 -20.36 -8.96
C VAL A 149 2.39 -21.45 -8.53
N HIS A 150 1.85 -22.51 -7.95
CA HIS A 150 2.62 -23.65 -7.47
C HIS A 150 2.48 -24.83 -8.43
N ALA A 151 3.60 -25.41 -8.85
CA ALA A 151 3.59 -26.69 -9.53
C ALA A 151 3.28 -27.81 -8.53
N ILE A 152 2.28 -28.66 -8.82
CA ILE A 152 1.91 -29.82 -8.01
C ILE A 152 2.32 -31.11 -8.74
N GLY A 153 3.61 -31.27 -9.02
CA GLY A 153 4.14 -32.44 -9.73
C GLY A 153 3.45 -32.66 -11.09
N GLU A 154 3.12 -33.92 -11.40
CA GLU A 154 2.39 -34.29 -12.64
C GLU A 154 0.92 -33.79 -12.64
N ALA A 155 0.39 -33.35 -11.49
CA ALA A 155 -1.00 -32.90 -11.35
C ALA A 155 -1.25 -31.46 -11.86
N GLY A 156 -0.23 -30.81 -12.42
CA GLY A 156 -0.33 -29.49 -13.06
C GLY A 156 0.02 -28.33 -12.12
N PHE A 157 -0.68 -27.21 -12.28
CA PHE A 157 -0.43 -25.97 -11.54
C PHE A 157 -1.62 -25.61 -10.65
N LEU A 158 -1.33 -25.17 -9.43
CA LEU A 158 -2.28 -24.50 -8.54
C LEU A 158 -2.06 -23.00 -8.62
N VAL A 159 -3.09 -22.30 -9.09
CA VAL A 159 -3.16 -20.85 -9.10
C VAL A 159 -3.97 -20.43 -7.87
N SER A 160 -3.34 -19.69 -6.96
CA SER A 160 -3.99 -19.14 -5.78
C SER A 160 -3.72 -17.64 -5.67
N GLY A 161 -4.53 -16.96 -4.87
CA GLY A 161 -4.25 -15.58 -4.50
C GLY A 161 -5.09 -15.12 -3.32
N GLN A 162 -4.85 -13.90 -2.90
CA GLN A 162 -5.56 -13.28 -1.80
C GLN A 162 -5.88 -11.82 -2.09
N ILE A 163 -6.96 -11.35 -1.46
CA ILE A 163 -7.25 -9.93 -1.29
C ILE A 163 -7.51 -9.69 0.20
N ILE A 164 -6.77 -8.77 0.81
CA ILE A 164 -6.91 -8.46 2.24
C ILE A 164 -7.12 -6.97 2.42
N LEU A 165 -8.23 -6.57 3.05
CA LEU A 165 -8.43 -5.21 3.56
C LEU A 165 -8.04 -5.18 5.03
N SER A 166 -7.11 -4.30 5.35
CA SER A 166 -6.67 -3.98 6.70
C SER A 166 -7.11 -2.54 7.03
N MET A 167 -8.04 -2.40 7.96
CA MET A 167 -8.51 -1.09 8.45
C MET A 167 -7.92 -0.78 9.82
N PRO A 168 -7.66 0.50 10.13
CA PRO A 168 -7.34 0.93 11.49
C PRO A 168 -8.24 0.32 12.58
N GLY A 169 -7.66 -0.15 13.69
CA GLY A 169 -8.37 -0.81 14.80
C GLY A 169 -8.82 -2.27 14.56
N GLU A 170 -8.98 -2.67 13.30
CA GLU A 170 -9.48 -3.99 12.91
C GLU A 170 -8.36 -5.03 12.77
N PRO A 171 -8.64 -6.33 12.62
CA PRO A 171 -7.62 -7.36 12.40
C PRO A 171 -6.63 -7.00 11.26
N CYS A 172 -5.34 -7.22 11.48
CA CYS A 172 -4.27 -6.97 10.51
C CYS A 172 -3.82 -8.24 9.77
N LEU A 173 -2.86 -8.09 8.84
CA LEU A 173 -2.24 -9.21 8.13
C LEU A 173 -1.57 -10.24 9.07
N ARG A 174 -1.11 -9.82 10.26
CA ARG A 174 -0.64 -10.75 11.30
C ARG A 174 -1.79 -11.41 12.08
N CYS A 175 -2.86 -10.67 12.41
CA CYS A 175 -4.03 -11.24 13.10
C CYS A 175 -4.67 -12.38 12.31
N CYS A 176 -4.74 -12.26 10.97
CA CYS A 176 -5.25 -13.31 10.11
C CYS A 176 -4.23 -14.38 9.75
N GLY A 177 -3.02 -14.35 10.32
CA GLY A 177 -1.96 -15.33 10.08
C GLY A 177 -1.52 -15.37 8.62
N PHE A 178 -1.71 -14.27 7.88
CA PHE A 178 -1.20 -14.15 6.51
C PHE A 178 0.28 -13.79 6.51
N ILE A 179 0.71 -12.95 7.46
CA ILE A 179 2.10 -12.69 7.80
C ILE A 179 2.41 -13.35 9.16
N THR A 180 3.52 -14.08 9.20
CA THR A 180 4.05 -14.73 10.41
C THR A 180 5.57 -14.62 10.43
N ASP A 181 6.17 -14.68 11.62
CA ASP A 181 7.64 -14.67 11.77
C ASP A 181 8.30 -15.81 11.00
N GLU A 182 7.63 -16.96 10.91
CA GLU A 182 8.11 -18.12 10.15
C GLU A 182 8.14 -17.83 8.64
N GLN A 183 7.09 -17.23 8.08
CA GLN A 183 7.08 -16.84 6.66
C GLN A 183 8.16 -15.80 6.34
N LEU A 184 8.33 -14.80 7.21
CA LEU A 184 9.37 -13.77 7.04
C LEU A 184 10.77 -14.38 7.09
N LYS A 185 11.01 -15.32 8.03
CA LYS A 185 12.27 -16.04 8.14
C LYS A 185 12.53 -16.93 6.92
N GLN A 186 11.53 -17.65 6.44
CA GLN A 186 11.63 -18.47 5.23
C GLN A 186 11.92 -17.63 3.99
N GLU A 187 11.28 -16.46 3.86
CA GLU A 187 11.55 -15.51 2.79
C GLU A 187 12.99 -14.98 2.85
N ALA A 188 13.46 -14.57 4.04
CA ALA A 188 14.82 -14.10 4.25
C ALA A 188 15.88 -15.16 3.93
N GLN A 189 15.59 -16.44 4.21
CA GLN A 189 16.47 -17.57 3.85
C GLN A 189 16.54 -17.83 2.34
N ARG A 190 15.47 -17.50 1.61
CA ARG A 190 15.40 -17.62 0.15
C ARG A 190 15.90 -16.36 -0.57
N TYR A 191 16.32 -15.33 0.18
CA TYR A 191 16.82 -14.09 -0.38
C TYR A 191 18.04 -14.36 -1.29
N GLY A 192 17.94 -13.95 -2.55
CA GLY A 192 18.95 -14.22 -3.59
C GLY A 192 18.69 -15.46 -4.46
N MET A 193 17.74 -16.34 -4.09
CA MET A 193 17.26 -17.45 -4.93
C MET A 193 16.09 -16.96 -5.80
N ALA A 194 16.35 -15.97 -6.65
CA ALA A 194 15.32 -15.40 -7.51
C ALA A 194 15.03 -16.35 -8.69
N GLY A 195 13.89 -17.04 -8.64
CA GLY A 195 13.27 -17.67 -9.81
C GLY A 195 12.09 -16.82 -10.27
N SER A 196 11.84 -16.78 -11.58
CA SER A 196 10.63 -16.14 -12.11
C SER A 196 9.39 -16.84 -11.54
N ARG A 197 8.58 -16.14 -10.75
CA ARG A 197 7.28 -16.67 -10.31
C ARG A 197 6.30 -16.63 -11.49
N PRO A 198 5.74 -17.77 -11.92
CA PRO A 198 4.78 -17.77 -13.01
C PRO A 198 3.57 -16.92 -12.66
N GLN A 199 3.17 -16.04 -13.57
CA GLN A 199 2.00 -15.19 -13.42
C GLN A 199 1.35 -14.94 -14.77
N VAL A 200 0.05 -14.67 -14.77
CA VAL A 200 -0.76 -14.51 -15.98
C VAL A 200 -1.75 -13.36 -15.80
N VAL A 201 -2.16 -12.73 -16.91
CA VAL A 201 -2.98 -11.51 -16.88
C VAL A 201 -4.34 -11.69 -16.18
N TRP A 202 -5.06 -12.79 -16.44
CA TRP A 202 -6.45 -12.89 -15.99
C TRP A 202 -6.58 -13.01 -14.47
N SER A 203 -5.66 -13.72 -13.81
CA SER A 203 -5.66 -13.87 -12.35
C SER A 203 -5.35 -12.54 -11.68
N ASN A 204 -4.37 -11.79 -12.20
CA ASN A 204 -4.10 -10.43 -11.76
C ASN A 204 -5.33 -9.53 -11.92
N GLY A 205 -6.03 -9.65 -13.04
CA GLY A 205 -7.28 -8.92 -13.29
C GLY A 205 -8.40 -9.22 -12.29
N VAL A 206 -8.62 -10.49 -11.92
CA VAL A 206 -9.64 -10.87 -10.91
C VAL A 206 -9.31 -10.26 -9.54
N LEU A 207 -8.06 -10.41 -9.09
CA LEU A 207 -7.62 -9.88 -7.80
C LEU A 207 -7.69 -8.35 -7.76
N ALA A 208 -7.17 -7.68 -8.79
CA ALA A 208 -7.18 -6.23 -8.91
C ALA A 208 -8.60 -5.66 -8.95
N SER A 209 -9.49 -6.23 -9.76
CA SER A 209 -10.89 -5.77 -9.83
C SER A 209 -11.63 -5.96 -8.51
N THR A 210 -11.33 -7.04 -7.79
CA THR A 210 -11.91 -7.28 -6.46
C THR A 210 -11.39 -6.25 -5.44
N ALA A 211 -10.09 -5.94 -5.46
CA ALA A 211 -9.51 -4.89 -4.62
C ALA A 211 -10.09 -3.51 -4.94
N VAL A 212 -10.19 -3.14 -6.21
CA VAL A 212 -10.80 -1.88 -6.66
C VAL A 212 -12.26 -1.80 -6.19
N ALA A 213 -13.01 -2.89 -6.24
CA ALA A 213 -14.37 -2.93 -5.71
C ALA A 213 -14.43 -2.69 -4.20
N ILE A 214 -13.48 -3.22 -3.42
CA ILE A 214 -13.37 -2.94 -1.97
C ILE A 214 -13.05 -1.46 -1.74
N VAL A 215 -12.05 -0.90 -2.44
CA VAL A 215 -11.71 0.53 -2.35
C VAL A 215 -12.92 1.40 -2.70
N THR A 216 -13.69 1.02 -3.72
CA THR A 216 -14.90 1.73 -4.13
C THR A 216 -15.96 1.73 -3.03
N GLN A 217 -16.14 0.61 -2.32
CA GLN A 217 -17.08 0.53 -1.20
C GLN A 217 -16.67 1.44 -0.03
N ILE A 218 -15.36 1.64 0.18
CA ILE A 218 -14.83 2.50 1.23
C ILE A 218 -15.00 3.98 0.86
N LEU A 219 -14.63 4.36 -0.37
CA LEU A 219 -14.62 5.75 -0.80
C LEU A 219 -16.02 6.28 -1.14
N THR A 220 -16.93 5.43 -1.62
CA THR A 220 -18.22 5.87 -2.18
C THR A 220 -19.41 5.37 -1.39
N PRO A 221 -20.54 6.11 -1.36
CA PRO A 221 -21.73 5.72 -0.60
C PRO A 221 -22.54 4.58 -1.23
N TRP A 222 -22.04 3.93 -2.29
CA TRP A 222 -22.69 2.84 -3.00
C TRP A 222 -23.14 1.69 -2.07
N PHE A 223 -22.26 1.30 -1.14
CA PHE A 223 -22.47 0.15 -0.29
C PHE A 223 -22.71 0.60 1.16
N LYS A 224 -23.91 0.32 1.67
CA LYS A 224 -24.28 0.67 3.04
C LYS A 224 -23.56 -0.28 4.02
N GLY A 225 -22.57 0.24 4.72
CA GLY A 225 -21.75 -0.52 5.67
C GLY A 225 -20.51 -1.09 4.99
N PRO A 226 -19.52 -0.25 4.63
CA PRO A 226 -18.24 -0.73 4.11
C PRO A 226 -17.63 -1.76 5.07
N PRO A 227 -16.93 -2.78 4.56
CA PRO A 227 -16.37 -3.81 5.41
C PRO A 227 -15.21 -3.26 6.26
N ASP A 228 -15.19 -3.63 7.54
CA ASP A 228 -14.12 -3.24 8.47
C ASP A 228 -12.86 -4.13 8.28
N PHE A 229 -13.05 -5.41 7.92
CA PHE A 229 -11.96 -6.32 7.59
C PHE A 229 -12.40 -7.24 6.45
N VAL A 230 -11.50 -7.48 5.49
CA VAL A 230 -11.74 -8.41 4.37
C VAL A 230 -10.55 -9.34 4.24
N PHE A 231 -10.80 -10.63 4.06
CA PHE A 231 -9.82 -11.59 3.60
C PHE A 231 -10.51 -12.56 2.63
N LEU A 232 -10.20 -12.44 1.35
CA LEU A 232 -10.72 -13.29 0.29
C LEU A 232 -9.62 -14.20 -0.24
N ASP A 233 -9.97 -15.46 -0.47
CA ASP A 233 -9.14 -16.45 -1.16
C ASP A 233 -9.59 -16.52 -2.62
N TYR A 234 -8.63 -16.43 -3.54
CA TYR A 234 -8.83 -16.69 -4.96
C TYR A 234 -8.30 -18.09 -5.31
N ASP A 235 -9.18 -18.93 -5.86
CA ASP A 235 -8.84 -20.22 -6.45
C ASP A 235 -8.89 -20.07 -7.97
N GLY A 236 -7.73 -19.90 -8.60
CA GLY A 236 -7.63 -19.68 -10.03
C GLY A 236 -7.93 -20.91 -10.88
N ASN A 237 -7.83 -22.11 -10.31
CA ASN A 237 -8.20 -23.36 -10.97
C ASN A 237 -9.73 -23.51 -11.06
N ARG A 238 -10.45 -23.04 -10.03
CA ARG A 238 -11.93 -23.05 -9.99
C ARG A 238 -12.55 -21.74 -10.48
N GLY A 239 -11.75 -20.69 -10.66
CA GLY A 239 -12.21 -19.35 -11.03
C GLY A 239 -13.09 -18.71 -9.97
N SER A 240 -12.84 -18.98 -8.68
CA SER A 240 -13.68 -18.50 -7.57
C SER A 240 -12.94 -17.57 -6.62
N VAL A 241 -13.67 -16.55 -6.12
CA VAL A 241 -13.23 -15.69 -5.03
C VAL A 241 -14.17 -15.94 -3.86
N THR A 242 -13.63 -16.38 -2.73
CA THR A 242 -14.43 -16.79 -1.56
C THR A 242 -13.92 -16.13 -0.29
N ARG A 243 -14.80 -15.94 0.70
CA ARG A 243 -14.38 -15.40 2.00
C ARG A 243 -13.51 -16.43 2.73
N ASN A 244 -12.34 -15.99 3.18
CA ASN A 244 -11.45 -16.82 3.98
C ASN A 244 -12.11 -17.14 5.32
N LYS A 245 -12.05 -18.40 5.74
CA LYS A 245 -12.69 -18.88 6.98
C LYS A 245 -12.21 -18.14 8.23
N ARG A 246 -10.99 -17.60 8.21
CA ARG A 246 -10.42 -16.81 9.32
C ARG A 246 -11.20 -15.53 9.59
N MET A 247 -11.89 -14.95 8.60
CA MET A 247 -12.76 -13.79 8.83
C MET A 247 -13.84 -14.06 9.89
N ALA A 248 -14.40 -15.27 9.91
CA ALA A 248 -15.42 -15.63 10.89
C ALA A 248 -14.85 -15.72 12.30
N LEU A 249 -13.60 -16.17 12.43
CA LEU A 249 -12.90 -16.32 13.70
C LEU A 249 -12.43 -14.98 14.29
N LEU A 250 -12.22 -13.98 13.44
CA LEU A 250 -11.72 -12.66 13.83
C LEU A 250 -12.82 -11.61 13.98
N ARG A 251 -14.09 -11.99 13.82
CA ARG A 251 -15.21 -11.05 13.92
C ARG A 251 -15.27 -10.45 15.33
N GLY A 252 -15.20 -9.12 15.42
CA GLY A 252 -15.25 -8.39 16.69
C GLY A 252 -13.97 -8.47 17.51
N CYS A 253 -12.88 -9.00 16.95
CA CYS A 253 -11.58 -8.99 17.59
C CYS A 253 -10.84 -7.68 17.27
N ALA A 254 -10.34 -6.99 18.29
CA ALA A 254 -9.42 -5.89 18.11
C ALA A 254 -8.02 -6.40 17.75
N CYS A 255 -7.26 -5.61 16.97
CA CYS A 255 -5.88 -5.93 16.66
C CYS A 255 -4.98 -5.84 17.90
N THR A 256 -4.25 -6.91 18.22
CA THR A 256 -3.24 -6.92 19.29
C THR A 256 -1.84 -6.49 18.82
N HIS A 257 -1.63 -6.35 17.51
CA HIS A 257 -0.33 -5.98 16.93
C HIS A 257 -0.19 -4.47 16.73
N HIS A 258 -1.33 -3.78 16.56
CA HIS A 258 -1.44 -2.34 16.35
C HIS A 258 -2.60 -1.83 17.20
N PRO A 259 -2.46 -1.83 18.54
CA PRO A 259 -3.54 -1.43 19.41
C PRO A 259 -3.80 0.08 19.24
N MET A 260 -5.08 0.47 19.32
CA MET A 260 -5.52 1.83 18.94
C MET A 260 -4.95 2.95 19.82
N ASP A 261 -4.59 2.62 21.05
CA ASP A 261 -3.92 3.50 22.01
C ASP A 261 -2.42 3.70 21.73
N GLU A 262 -1.82 2.84 20.90
CA GLU A 262 -0.44 2.96 20.43
C GLU A 262 -0.32 3.47 18.99
N THR A 263 -1.40 3.42 18.21
CA THR A 263 -1.48 4.14 16.94
C THR A 263 -1.68 5.62 17.24
N GLY A 264 -0.70 6.46 16.91
CA GLY A 264 -0.75 7.91 17.15
C GLY A 264 -2.03 8.55 16.60
N ASP A 265 -2.37 9.74 17.11
CA ASP A 265 -3.64 10.43 16.79
C ASP A 265 -3.89 10.54 15.26
N PRO A 266 -4.99 9.96 14.72
CA PRO A 266 -5.32 10.03 13.28
C PRO A 266 -5.52 11.44 12.76
N LEU A 267 -5.92 12.35 13.65
CA LEU A 267 -6.15 13.75 13.35
C LEU A 267 -4.90 14.58 13.59
N PHE A 268 -3.78 13.94 13.98
CA PHE A 268 -2.49 14.58 14.07
C PHE A 268 -1.98 14.94 12.68
N ASP A 269 -2.42 16.09 12.19
CA ASP A 269 -1.83 16.73 11.03
C ASP A 269 -0.70 17.64 11.50
N ILE A 270 0.53 17.20 11.34
CA ILE A 270 1.74 18.00 11.61
C ILE A 270 1.72 19.37 10.91
N ARG A 271 1.00 19.52 9.80
CA ARG A 271 0.87 20.78 9.06
C ARG A 271 -0.10 21.76 9.71
N SER A 272 -1.00 21.27 10.55
CA SER A 272 -1.90 22.07 11.39
C SER A 272 -1.27 22.49 12.72
N GLN A 273 -0.13 21.90 13.08
CA GLN A 273 0.57 22.18 14.32
C GLN A 273 1.41 23.45 14.16
N THR A 274 1.10 24.50 14.93
CA THR A 274 2.03 25.61 15.14
C THR A 274 3.12 25.17 16.11
N PHE A 275 4.29 24.83 15.57
CA PHE A 275 5.47 24.64 16.40
C PHE A 275 5.90 25.98 16.98
N HIS A 276 5.76 26.14 18.29
CA HIS A 276 6.54 27.16 18.97
C HIS A 276 8.02 26.76 18.80
N PRO A 277 8.88 27.67 18.31
CA PRO A 277 10.32 27.40 18.33
C PRO A 277 10.68 27.00 19.76
N HIS A 278 11.56 26.01 19.90
CA HIS A 278 12.18 25.72 21.19
C HIS A 278 12.61 27.06 21.79
N PRO A 279 12.25 27.39 23.06
CA PRO A 279 12.81 28.58 23.69
C PRO A 279 14.31 28.50 23.48
N GLU A 280 14.88 29.56 22.91
CA GLU A 280 16.32 29.63 22.65
C GLU A 280 17.03 29.08 23.88
N ALA A 281 17.89 28.08 23.67
CA ALA A 281 18.72 27.58 24.75
C ALA A 281 19.35 28.82 25.41
N PRO A 282 19.23 29.00 26.73
CA PRO A 282 19.84 30.14 27.38
C PRO A 282 21.29 30.21 26.93
N GLU A 283 21.75 31.41 26.55
CA GLU A 283 23.12 31.64 26.10
C GLU A 283 24.08 30.83 26.98
N PRO A 284 25.03 30.08 26.39
CA PRO A 284 25.94 29.27 27.18
C PRO A 284 26.58 30.18 28.23
N ALA A 285 26.32 29.88 29.51
CA ALA A 285 27.02 30.52 30.59
C ALA A 285 28.51 30.43 30.26
N GLY A 286 29.18 31.60 30.27
CA GLY A 286 30.58 31.74 29.88
C GLY A 286 31.48 30.67 30.52
N PRO A 287 32.64 30.40 29.91
CA PRO A 287 33.41 29.17 30.13
C PRO A 287 33.52 28.82 31.60
N SER A 288 32.77 27.80 32.02
CA SER A 288 32.98 27.18 33.33
C SER A 288 34.27 26.39 33.23
N THR A 289 35.29 26.86 33.94
CA THR A 289 36.57 26.17 34.09
C THR A 289 36.28 24.72 34.48
N PRO A 290 36.61 23.71 33.65
CA PRO A 290 36.34 22.33 34.03
C PRO A 290 37.22 22.00 35.24
N PRO A 291 36.68 21.36 36.30
CA PRO A 291 37.50 20.97 37.43
C PRO A 291 38.52 19.95 36.94
N HIS A 292 39.80 20.24 37.17
CA HIS A 292 40.89 19.37 36.77
C HIS A 292 40.73 17.95 37.36
N TRP A 293 41.14 16.94 36.58
CA TRP A 293 40.93 15.53 36.87
C TRP A 293 41.55 15.02 38.19
N TRP A 294 42.52 15.74 38.78
CA TRP A 294 43.12 15.41 40.07
C TRP A 294 42.25 15.78 41.29
N THR A 295 41.24 16.65 41.14
CA THR A 295 40.36 17.05 42.26
C THR A 295 39.49 15.88 42.77
N ARG A 296 39.29 14.83 41.94
CA ARG A 296 38.61 13.59 42.33
C ARG A 296 39.46 12.64 43.17
N ILE A 297 40.79 12.76 43.13
CA ILE A 297 41.72 11.88 43.88
C ILE A 297 41.83 12.32 45.35
N TRP A 298 41.69 13.62 45.62
CA TRP A 298 41.75 14.16 46.98
C TRP A 298 40.53 13.83 47.85
N HIS A 299 39.32 13.80 47.26
CA HIS A 299 38.09 13.44 47.99
C HIS A 299 38.00 11.95 48.35
N TRP A 300 38.76 11.08 47.68
CA TRP A 300 38.77 9.64 47.96
C TRP A 300 39.80 9.26 49.05
N LEU A 301 40.84 10.07 49.27
CA LEU A 301 41.92 9.79 50.23
C LEU A 301 41.74 10.44 51.62
N TRP A 302 40.93 11.50 51.77
CA TRP A 302 40.71 12.18 53.05
C TRP A 302 39.28 12.68 53.24
N GLY A 303 38.34 11.75 53.36
CA GLY A 303 36.90 12.02 53.32
C GLY A 303 36.34 13.06 54.31
N ALA A 304 35.13 13.50 53.97
CA ALA A 304 34.00 13.83 54.85
C ALA A 304 32.73 13.70 54.01
#